data_AF-A0A1C6DRV7-F1
#
_entry.id   AF-A0A1C6DRV7-F1
#
_cell.length_a   1.000
_cell.length_b   1.000
_cell.length_c   1.000
_cell.angle_alpha   90.00
_cell.angle_beta   90.00
_cell.angle_gamma   90.00
#
_symmetry.space_group_name_H-M   'P 1'
#
loop_
_entity.id
_entity.type
_entity.pdbx_description
1 polymer ?
#
loop_
_entity_poly.entity_id
_entity_poly.type
_entity_poly.pdbx_seq_one_letter_code
_entity_poly.pdbx_strand_id
1 'polypeptide(L)' 'MKKLPNSVKWIIILVVLAAMGVMMWAVNDRASRVEMPAPDNTFGIYRTADSSQ' A
#
# COMPACT_ATOMS: atom_id res chain seq x y z
N MET A 1 28.24 -28.19 -9.62
CA MET A 1 27.45 -27.36 -8.68
C MET A 1 26.05 -27.96 -8.54
N LYS A 2 25.63 -28.36 -7.33
CA LYS A 2 24.25 -28.82 -7.11
C LYS A 2 23.30 -27.63 -7.27
N LYS A 3 22.33 -27.72 -8.18
CA LYS A 3 21.33 -26.67 -8.43
C LYS A 3 20.31 -26.65 -7.29
N LEU A 4 19.82 -25.47 -6.94
CA LEU A 4 18.76 -25.33 -5.93
C LEU A 4 17.47 -26.02 -6.42
N PRO A 5 16.81 -26.85 -5.59
CA PRO A 5 15.55 -27.50 -5.95
C PRO A 5 14.47 -26.47 -6.31
N ASN A 6 13.60 -26.81 -7.27
CA ASN A 6 12.58 -25.88 -7.74
C ASN A 6 11.58 -25.50 -6.64
N SER A 7 11.21 -26.45 -5.78
CA SER A 7 10.35 -26.22 -4.62
C SER A 7 10.92 -25.16 -3.67
N VAL A 8 12.22 -25.21 -3.41
CA VAL A 8 12.90 -24.23 -2.55
C VAL A 8 12.88 -22.84 -3.17
N LYS A 9 13.05 -22.71 -4.50
CA LYS A 9 12.92 -21.42 -5.19
C LYS A 9 11.53 -20.82 -5.00
N TRP A 10 10.49 -21.63 -5.17
CA TRP A 10 9.11 -21.19 -4.99
C TRP A 10 8.80 -20.77 -3.55
N ILE A 11 9.33 -21.50 -2.57
CA ILE A 11 9.20 -21.12 -1.15
C ILE A 11 9.83 -19.76 -0.90
N ILE A 12 11.03 -19.50 -1.43
CA ILE A 12 11.69 -18.19 -1.28
C ILE A 12 10.81 -17.08 -1.87
N ILE A 13 10.25 -17.28 -3.07
CA ILE A 13 9.36 -16.30 -3.70
C ILE A 13 8.13 -16.04 -2.82
N LEU A 14 7.48 -17.09 -2.29
CA LEU A 14 6.32 -16.94 -1.43
C LEU A 14 6.63 -16.17 -0.14
N VAL A 15 7.78 -16.45 0.48
CA VAL A 15 8.22 -15.74 1.69
C VAL A 15 8.45 -14.25 1.40
N VAL A 16 9.11 -13.93 0.29
CA VAL A 16 9.35 -12.54 -0.10
C VAL A 16 8.02 -11.82 -0.38
N LEU A 17 7.09 -12.44 -1.10
CA LEU A 17 5.78 -11.85 -1.37
C LEU A 17 4.96 -11.61 -0.09
N ALA A 18 4.97 -12.58 0.85
CA ALA A 18 4.30 -12.41 2.13
C ALA A 18 4.90 -11.25 2.93
N ALA A 19 6.24 -11.14 2.98
CA ALA A 19 6.91 -10.04 3.64
C ALA A 19 6.54 -8.68 3.02
N MET A 20 6.52 -8.59 1.69
CA MET A 20 6.07 -7.38 0.98
C MET A 20 4.63 -7.02 1.32
N GLY A 21 3.73 -8.00 1.33
CA GLY A 21 2.33 -7.79 1.68
C GLY A 21 2.15 -7.23 3.11
N VAL A 22 2.87 -7.79 4.09
CA VAL A 22 2.84 -7.31 5.47
C VAL A 22 3.38 -5.88 5.60
N MET A 23 4.48 -5.58 4.92
CA MET A 23 5.05 -4.22 4.93
C MET A 23 4.08 -3.21 4.30
N MET A 24 3.47 -3.53 3.16
CA MET A 24 2.47 -2.69 2.51
C MET A 24 1.26 -2.45 3.41
N TRP A 25 0.75 -3.51 4.06
CA TRP A 25 -0.37 -3.39 4.99
C TRP A 25 -0.05 -2.49 6.19
N ALA A 26 1.15 -2.65 6.78
CA ALA A 26 1.58 -1.82 7.90
C ALA A 26 1.76 -0.34 7.53
N VAL A 27 2.26 -0.05 6.32
CA VAL A 27 2.33 1.32 5.80
C VAL A 27 0.94 1.89 5.58
N ASN A 28 0.02 1.09 5.01
CA ASN A 28 -1.35 1.52 4.78
C ASN A 28 -2.12 1.80 6.07
N ASP A 29 -1.96 0.98 7.12
CA ASP A 29 -2.59 1.23 8.44
C ASP A 29 -2.06 2.52 9.08
N ARG A 30 -0.77 2.84 8.89
CA ARG A 30 -0.23 4.13 9.36
C ARG A 30 -0.75 5.29 8.55
N ALA A 31 -0.81 5.16 7.22
CA ALA A 31 -1.27 6.22 6.32
C ALA A 31 -2.77 6.49 6.46
N SER A 32 -3.59 5.45 6.67
CA SER A 32 -5.04 5.56 6.78
C SER A 32 -5.51 6.28 8.05
N ARG A 33 -4.67 6.34 9.09
CA ARG A 33 -4.96 7.08 10.33
C ARG A 33 -4.67 8.58 10.24
N VAL A 34 -4.08 9.02 9.14
CA VAL A 34 -3.82 10.44 8.92
C VAL A 34 -5.11 11.09 8.46
N GLU A 35 -5.70 11.94 9.30
CA GLU A 35 -6.77 12.84 8.88
C GLU A 35 -6.21 13.80 7.84
N MET A 36 -6.73 13.75 6.62
CA MET A 36 -6.34 14.71 5.59
C MET A 36 -7.06 16.03 5.86
N PRO A 37 -6.33 17.15 5.97
CA PRO A 37 -6.97 18.45 6.14
C PRO A 37 -7.82 18.76 4.91
N ALA A 38 -8.85 19.59 5.10
CA ALA A 38 -9.61 20.13 3.99
C ALA A 38 -8.65 20.79 2.98
N PRO A 39 -8.88 20.62 1.67
CA PRO A 39 -8.04 21.25 0.65
C PRO A 39 -8.10 22.78 0.82
N ASP A 40 -6.94 23.44 0.77
CA ASP A 40 -6.85 24.89 0.86
C ASP A 40 -7.53 25.53 -0.36
N ASN A 41 -8.67 26.16 -0.13
CA ASN A 41 -9.50 26.77 -1.17
C ASN A 41 -9.33 28.29 -1.26
N THR A 42 -8.24 28.86 -0.74
CA THR A 42 -7.96 30.32 -0.77
C THR A 42 -8.11 30.93 -2.18
N PHE A 43 -7.74 30.19 -3.23
CA PHE A 43 -7.85 30.65 -4.62
C PHE A 43 -9.12 30.17 -5.36
N GLY A 44 -10.02 29.45 -4.68
CA GLY A 44 -11.30 29.00 -5.27
C GLY A 44 -11.20 27.96 -6.40
N ILE A 45 -10.05 27.27 -6.53
CA ILE A 45 -9.77 26.37 -7.66
C ILE A 45 -10.19 24.90 -7.44
N TYR A 46 -10.53 24.51 -6.21
CA TYR A 46 -10.96 23.14 -5.89
C TYR A 46 -12.49 23.03 -5.97
N ARG A 47 -12.96 22.00 -6.67
CA ARG A 47 -14.38 21.62 -6.69
C ARG A 47 -14.58 20.50 -5.67
N THR A 48 -15.44 20.71 -4.69
CA THR A 48 -15.87 19.62 -3.79
C THR A 48 -16.65 18.61 -4.61
N ALA A 49 -16.26 17.34 -4.55
CA ALA A 49 -17.10 16.26 -5.08
C ALA A 49 -18.27 16.10 -4.12
N ASP A 50 -19.51 16.18 -4.63
CA ASP A 50 -20.70 15.94 -3.81
C ASP A 50 -20.62 14.54 -3.19
N SER A 51 -20.76 14.45 -1.86
CA SER A 51 -20.76 13.20 -1.11
C SER A 51 -22.10 12.46 -1.17
N SER A 52 -23.02 12.88 -2.04
CA SER A 52 -24.39 12.36 -2.18
C SER A 52 -24.56 11.57 -3.48
N GLN A 53 -23.91 10.41 -3.58
CA GLN A 53 -24.26 9.32 -4.50
C GLN A 53 -23.99 7.96 -3.85
#